data_AF-K0Q6Q0-F1
#
_entry.id   AF-K0Q6Q0-F1
#
_cell.length_a   1.000
_cell.length_b   1.000
_cell.length_c   1.000
_cell.angle_alpha   90.00
_cell.angle_beta   90.00
_cell.angle_gamma   90.00
#
_symmetry.space_group_name_H-M   'P 1'
#
loop_
_entity.id
_entity.type
_entity.pdbx_description
1 polymer ?
#
loop_
_entity_poly.entity_id
_entity_poly.type
_entity_poly.pdbx_seq_one_letter_code
_entity_poly.pdbx_strand_id
1 'polypeptide(L)' 'MHQKGLIGDPVNKSKSLVLTHEGLHRSEELFQKLFTPGIAVALILFHS' A
#
# COMPACT_ATOMS: atom_id res chain seq x y z
N MET A 1 -9.63 7.62 -6.50
CA MET A 1 -8.95 6.39 -6.04
C MET A 1 -9.68 5.14 -6.53
N HIS A 2 -10.99 5.02 -6.34
CA HIS A 2 -11.79 3.89 -6.89
C HIS A 2 -11.67 3.78 -8.42
N GLN A 3 -11.85 4.88 -9.15
CA GLN A 3 -11.65 4.91 -10.61
C GLN A 3 -10.20 4.60 -11.06
N LYS A 4 -9.23 4.65 -10.14
CA LYS A 4 -7.83 4.28 -10.38
C LYS A 4 -7.54 2.82 -10.01
N GLY A 5 -8.55 2.05 -9.58
CA GLY A 5 -8.42 0.65 -9.17
C GLY A 5 -7.76 0.42 -7.80
N LEU A 6 -7.44 1.47 -7.05
CA LEU A 6 -6.61 1.35 -5.82
C LEU A 6 -7.42 1.07 -4.55
N ILE A 7 -8.70 1.43 -4.55
CA ILE A 7 -9.63 1.13 -3.46
C ILE A 7 -10.88 0.49 -4.05
N GLY A 8 -11.56 -0.34 -3.28
CA GLY A 8 -12.87 -0.87 -3.66
C GLY A 8 -13.92 0.24 -3.84
N ASP A 9 -15.09 -0.13 -4.33
CA ASP A 9 -16.20 0.83 -4.50
C ASP A 9 -16.58 1.44 -3.14
N PRO A 10 -16.42 2.76 -2.96
CA PRO A 10 -16.73 3.40 -1.69
C PRO A 10 -18.24 3.44 -1.49
N VAL A 11 -18.77 2.45 -0.76
CA VAL A 11 -20.12 2.50 -0.21
C VAL A 11 -20.16 3.58 0.88
N ASN A 12 -20.78 4.72 0.55
CA ASN A 12 -20.83 5.99 1.30
C ASN A 12 -19.51 6.81 1.35
N LYS A 13 -19.62 8.10 1.72
CA LYS A 13 -18.50 9.00 2.12
C LYS A 13 -17.84 8.51 3.44
N SER A 14 -17.53 7.22 3.49
CA SER A 14 -17.13 6.45 4.65
C SER A 14 -15.80 6.94 5.22
N LYS A 15 -15.70 6.92 6.55
CA LYS A 15 -14.46 7.19 7.30
C LYS A 15 -13.40 6.09 7.14
N SER A 16 -13.74 4.97 6.50
CA SER A 16 -12.83 3.85 6.22
C SER A 16 -12.96 3.42 4.76
N LEU A 17 -11.82 3.19 4.10
CA LEU A 17 -11.73 2.73 2.72
C LEU A 17 -10.93 1.43 2.69
N VAL A 18 -11.37 0.47 1.89
CA VAL A 18 -10.68 -0.80 1.69
C VAL A 18 -9.78 -0.69 0.45
N LEU A 19 -8.49 -1.00 0.61
CA LEU A 19 -7.55 -1.08 -0.51
C LEU A 19 -7.83 -2.35 -1.33
N THR A 20 -7.66 -2.24 -2.65
CA THR A 20 -7.54 -3.43 -3.50
C THR A 20 -6.15 -4.06 -3.30
N HIS A 21 -5.94 -5.27 -3.83
CA HIS A 21 -4.61 -5.91 -3.83
C HIS A 21 -3.53 -5.00 -4.44
N GLU A 22 -3.83 -4.38 -5.58
CA GLU A 22 -2.92 -3.43 -6.23
C GLU A 22 -2.71 -2.16 -5.38
N GLY A 23 -3.79 -1.65 -4.78
CA GLY A 23 -3.71 -0.49 -3.89
C GLY A 23 -2.84 -0.74 -2.67
N LEU A 24 -2.92 -1.94 -2.08
CA LEU A 24 -2.08 -2.36 -0.96
C LEU A 24 -0.61 -2.40 -1.36
N HIS A 25 -0.28 -3.12 -2.44
CA HIS A 25 1.10 -3.25 -2.91
C HIS A 25 1.74 -1.88 -3.19
N ARG A 26 1.04 -1.00 -3.91
CA ARG A 26 1.55 0.36 -4.20
C ARG A 26 1.69 1.21 -2.94
N SER A 27 0.82 1.02 -1.95
CA SER A 27 0.90 1.73 -0.67
C SER A 27 2.12 1.29 0.13
N GLU A 28 2.43 -0.01 0.14
CA GLU A 28 3.64 -0.56 0.78
C GLU A 28 4.91 -0.04 0.10
N GLU A 29 4.98 -0.07 -1.24
CA GLU A 29 6.13 0.47 -1.98
C GLU A 29 6.37 1.95 -1.68
N LEU A 30 5.29 2.75 -1.64
CA LEU A 30 5.38 4.18 -1.32
C LEU A 30 5.77 4.39 0.13
N PHE A 31 5.20 3.62 1.05
CA PHE A 31 5.55 3.69 2.46
C PHE A 31 7.04 3.41 2.66
N GLN A 32 7.57 2.38 2.00
CA GLN A 32 8.98 2.05 2.07
C GLN A 32 9.86 3.19 1.54
N LYS A 33 9.53 3.74 0.36
CA LYS A 33 10.28 4.86 -0.25
C LYS A 33 10.29 6.12 0.61
N LEU A 34 9.17 6.41 1.29
CA LEU A 34 8.98 7.67 1.99
C LEU A 34 9.36 7.60 3.49
N PHE A 35 9.23 6.42 4.11
CA PHE A 35 9.33 6.28 5.57
C PHE A 35 10.30 5.20 6.02
N THR A 36 10.87 4.37 5.14
CA THR A 36 11.94 3.42 5.51
C THR A 36 13.25 3.77 4.79
N PRO A 37 14.15 4.55 5.42
CA PRO A 37 15.44 4.85 4.83
C PRO A 37 16.29 3.57 4.72
N GLY A 38 16.56 3.13 3.48
CA GLY A 38 17.72 2.35 2.97
C GLY A 38 18.16 1.02 3.62
N ILE A 39 17.87 0.76 4.90
CA ILE A 39 18.48 -0.33 5.67
C ILE A 39 17.46 -1.47 5.93
N ALA A 40 16.16 -1.16 5.98
CA ALA A 40 15.13 -2.14 6.34
C ALA A 40 14.85 -3.19 5.24
N VAL A 41 15.04 -2.85 3.96
CA VAL A 41 14.68 -3.74 2.83
C VAL A 41 15.67 -4.92 2.71
N ALA A 42 16.94 -4.72 3.07
CA ALA A 42 17.94 -5.78 2.99
C ALA A 42 17.60 -6.96 3.93
N LEU A 43 17.10 -6.71 5.14
CA LEU A 43 16.88 -7.75 6.14
C LEU A 43 15.70 -8.69 5.84
N ILE A 44 14.70 -8.24 5.07
CA ILE A 44 13.53 -9.07 4.72
C ILE A 44 13.85 -10.04 3.56
N LEU A 45 14.84 -9.71 2.73
CA LEU A 45 15.24 -10.52 1.57
C LEU A 45 16.25 -11.64 1.88
N PHE A 46 16.82 -11.69 3.10
CA PHE A 46 17.81 -12.73 3.48
C PHE A 46 17.22 -13.97 4.18
N HIS A 47 15.89 -14.15 4.21
CA HIS A 47 15.27 -15.30 4.90
C HIS A 47 14.24 -16.08 4.07
N SER A 48 14.35 -16.07 2.74
CA SER A 48 13.52 -16.90 1.86
C SER A 48 14.33 -17.92 1.06
#